data_AF-R7XTU1-F1
#
_entry.id   AF-R7XTU1-F1
#
_cell.length_a   1.000
_cell.length_b   1.000
_cell.length_c   1.000
_cell.angle_alpha   90.00
_cell.angle_beta   90.00
_cell.angle_gamma   90.00
#
_symmetry.space_group_name_H-M   'P 1'
#
loop_
_entity.id
_entity.type
_entity.pdbx_description
1 polymer ?
#
loop_
_entity_poly.entity_id
_entity_poly.type
_entity_poly.pdbx_seq_one_letter_code
_entity_poly.pdbx_strand_id
1 'polypeptide(L)'
;MEFLCYVAVPFLFVFPRFVRPLGALVVLVVVIRLAEVPQHESPVFWGVRLRDAASMWAFFAGGALLRLAGQRFSWFRFRTDIAVAGTAVLFLVDNVAPGLALEVASVVVPYAVLTIGLARTPYIAQSARFGDFSYGLYLWAFPVQQLVVDVFGVQRMSVNLLMVVTITLALAALSWHLVEKPSMRLKDVIVRRTTRRTPPAVTPAVAPESVPA
;
A
#
# COMPACT_ATOMS: atom_id res chain seq x y z
N MET A 1 -11.19 2.37 -7.00
CA MET A 1 -9.99 2.10 -7.82
C MET A 1 -9.14 0.96 -7.29
N GLU A 2 -8.71 1.02 -6.03
CA GLU A 2 -7.85 0.00 -5.41
C GLU A 2 -8.54 -1.36 -5.25
N PHE A 3 -9.83 -1.36 -4.92
CA PHE A 3 -10.65 -2.58 -4.79
C PHE A 3 -10.54 -3.51 -6.01
N LEU A 4 -10.51 -2.95 -7.23
CA LEU A 4 -10.40 -3.73 -8.46
C LEU A 4 -9.05 -4.47 -8.57
N CYS A 5 -7.95 -3.85 -8.10
CA CYS A 5 -6.65 -4.54 -8.02
C CYS A 5 -6.71 -5.73 -7.08
N TYR A 6 -7.33 -5.58 -5.91
CA TYR A 6 -7.48 -6.67 -4.95
C TYR A 6 -8.36 -7.79 -5.47
N VAL A 7 -9.42 -7.46 -6.21
CA VAL A 7 -10.28 -8.46 -6.87
C VAL A 7 -9.53 -9.20 -7.99
N ALA A 8 -8.64 -8.52 -8.73
CA ALA A 8 -7.87 -9.13 -9.81
C ALA A 8 -6.82 -10.15 -9.33
N VAL A 9 -6.24 -9.94 -8.13
CA VAL A 9 -5.15 -10.79 -7.61
C VAL A 9 -5.54 -12.27 -7.49
N PRO A 10 -6.66 -12.67 -6.85
CA PRO A 10 -7.08 -14.07 -6.78
C PRO A 10 -7.13 -14.79 -8.13
N PHE A 11 -7.59 -14.11 -9.19
CA PHE A 11 -7.63 -14.67 -10.54
C PHE A 11 -6.23 -14.97 -11.09
N LEU A 12 -5.23 -14.16 -10.75
CA LEU A 12 -3.84 -14.44 -11.11
C LEU A 12 -3.30 -15.72 -10.46
N PHE A 13 -3.81 -16.08 -9.27
CA PHE A 13 -3.40 -17.28 -8.55
C PHE A 13 -4.02 -18.57 -9.10
N VAL A 14 -5.09 -18.49 -9.90
CA VAL A 14 -5.64 -19.63 -10.64
C VAL A 14 -4.62 -20.18 -11.64
N PHE A 15 -3.74 -19.33 -12.16
CA PHE A 15 -2.74 -19.73 -13.13
C PHE A 15 -1.48 -20.36 -12.47
N PRO A 16 -0.78 -21.26 -13.19
CA PRO A 16 0.47 -21.86 -12.74
C PRO A 16 1.53 -20.82 -12.36
N ARG A 17 2.36 -21.11 -11.34
CA ARG A 17 3.37 -20.17 -10.83
C ARG A 17 4.30 -19.60 -11.90
N PHE A 18 4.61 -20.35 -12.96
CA PHE A 18 5.54 -19.92 -14.00
C PHE A 18 4.96 -18.89 -14.98
N VAL A 19 3.63 -18.83 -15.17
CA VAL A 19 2.99 -17.85 -16.08
C VAL A 19 2.56 -16.56 -15.39
N ARG A 20 2.51 -16.55 -14.04
CA ARG A 20 2.11 -15.37 -13.26
C ARG A 20 2.91 -14.09 -13.57
N PRO A 21 4.26 -14.11 -13.71
CA PRO A 21 4.99 -12.90 -14.07
C PRO A 21 4.65 -12.43 -15.50
N LEU A 22 4.41 -13.35 -16.44
CA LEU A 22 3.95 -12.99 -17.78
C LEU A 22 2.56 -12.33 -17.74
N GLY A 23 1.64 -12.88 -16.94
CA GLY A 23 0.32 -12.27 -16.73
C GLY A 23 0.42 -10.87 -16.12
N ALA A 24 1.26 -10.68 -15.10
CA ALA A 24 1.50 -9.37 -14.51
C ALA A 24 2.14 -8.37 -15.51
N LEU A 25 3.04 -8.85 -16.39
CA LEU A 25 3.62 -8.04 -17.45
C LEU A 25 2.57 -7.62 -18.49
N VAL A 26 1.70 -8.53 -18.93
CA VAL A 26 0.60 -8.22 -19.84
C VAL A 26 -0.33 -7.17 -19.21
N VAL A 27 -0.70 -7.35 -17.95
CA VAL A 27 -1.53 -6.37 -17.22
C VAL A 27 -0.82 -5.01 -17.17
N LEU A 28 0.47 -4.97 -16.82
CA LEU A 28 1.26 -3.75 -16.76
C LEU A 28 1.25 -3.00 -18.11
N VAL A 29 1.51 -3.71 -19.22
CA VAL A 29 1.49 -3.12 -20.55
C VAL A 29 0.09 -2.58 -20.90
N VAL A 30 -0.96 -3.34 -20.62
CA VAL A 30 -2.35 -2.92 -20.89
C VAL A 30 -2.69 -1.65 -20.11
N VAL A 31 -2.38 -1.57 -18.81
CA VAL A 31 -2.72 -0.39 -18.01
C VAL A 31 -1.88 0.83 -18.38
N ILE A 32 -0.62 0.66 -18.82
CA ILE A 32 0.18 1.75 -19.39
C ILE A 32 -0.49 2.30 -20.66
N ARG A 33 -0.91 1.43 -21.59
CA ARG A 33 -1.61 1.86 -22.81
C ARG A 33 -2.93 2.56 -22.52
N LEU A 34 -3.68 2.10 -21.51
CA LEU A 34 -4.90 2.79 -21.07
C LEU A 34 -4.62 4.15 -20.42
N ALA A 35 -3.45 4.33 -19.80
CA ALA A 35 -3.04 5.61 -19.21
C ALA A 35 -2.51 6.63 -20.24
N GLU A 36 -2.17 6.18 -21.45
CA GLU A 36 -1.78 7.04 -22.58
C GLU A 36 -2.98 7.65 -23.31
N VAL A 37 -4.19 7.12 -23.11
CA VAL A 37 -5.41 7.65 -23.74
C VAL A 37 -5.56 9.15 -23.40
N PRO A 38 -5.75 10.03 -24.40
CA PRO A 38 -5.89 11.46 -24.16
C PRO A 38 -7.02 11.79 -23.16
N GLN A 39 -6.83 12.83 -22.35
CA GLN A 39 -7.77 13.18 -21.27
C GLN A 39 -9.21 13.43 -21.75
N HIS A 40 -9.36 14.01 -22.94
CA HIS A 40 -10.65 14.35 -23.52
C HIS A 40 -11.39 13.15 -24.11
N GLU A 41 -10.67 12.07 -24.43
CA GLU A 41 -11.23 10.83 -24.97
C GLU A 41 -11.42 9.75 -23.90
N SER A 42 -10.85 9.99 -22.70
CA SER A 42 -10.87 9.04 -21.61
C SER A 42 -12.27 8.93 -21.00
N PRO A 43 -12.89 7.72 -20.98
CA PRO A 43 -14.20 7.55 -20.39
C PRO A 43 -14.16 7.81 -18.88
N VAL A 44 -15.22 8.44 -18.37
CA VAL A 44 -15.40 8.75 -16.94
C VAL A 44 -16.42 7.79 -16.36
N PHE A 45 -16.02 7.06 -15.31
CA PHE A 45 -16.89 6.18 -14.56
C PHE A 45 -16.93 6.66 -13.11
N TRP A 46 -18.12 6.95 -12.58
CA TRP A 46 -18.30 7.34 -11.17
C TRP A 46 -17.41 8.52 -10.73
N GLY A 47 -17.20 9.49 -11.63
CA GLY A 47 -16.34 10.65 -11.36
C GLY A 47 -14.84 10.38 -11.48
N VAL A 48 -14.41 9.18 -11.84
CA VAL A 48 -13.00 8.81 -12.05
C VAL A 48 -12.75 8.55 -13.54
N ARG A 49 -11.74 9.21 -14.11
CA ARG A 49 -11.28 8.95 -15.48
C ARG A 49 -10.55 7.61 -15.54
N LEU A 50 -10.84 6.80 -16.56
CA LEU A 50 -10.18 5.52 -16.79
C LEU A 50 -8.65 5.66 -16.92
N ARG A 51 -8.19 6.76 -17.50
CA ARG A 51 -6.76 7.10 -17.55
C ARG A 51 -6.13 7.22 -16.17
N ASP A 52 -6.70 8.05 -15.29
CA ASP A 52 -6.14 8.33 -13.96
C ASP A 52 -6.12 7.04 -13.12
N ALA A 53 -7.20 6.28 -13.25
CA ALA A 53 -7.34 4.93 -12.76
C ALA A 53 -6.21 4.00 -13.22
N ALA A 54 -5.96 3.94 -14.53
CA ALA A 54 -4.95 3.08 -15.14
C ALA A 54 -3.52 3.47 -14.72
N SER A 55 -3.24 4.77 -14.56
CA SER A 55 -1.96 5.26 -14.02
C SER A 55 -1.70 4.69 -12.62
N MET A 56 -2.71 4.66 -11.74
CA MET A 56 -2.56 4.06 -10.40
C MET A 56 -2.36 2.55 -10.47
N TRP A 57 -3.09 1.87 -11.37
CA TRP A 57 -2.95 0.44 -11.58
C TRP A 57 -1.59 0.04 -12.14
N ALA A 58 -0.92 0.90 -12.92
CA ALA A 58 0.42 0.66 -13.44
C ALA A 58 1.44 0.45 -12.32
N PHE A 59 1.41 1.27 -11.26
CA PHE A 59 2.29 1.11 -10.11
C PHE A 59 2.02 -0.20 -9.34
N PHE A 60 0.75 -0.59 -9.21
CA PHE A 60 0.38 -1.86 -8.60
C PHE A 60 0.88 -3.05 -9.43
N ALA A 61 0.63 -3.03 -10.75
CA ALA A 61 1.04 -4.08 -11.68
C ALA A 61 2.56 -4.21 -11.75
N GLY A 62 3.29 -3.09 -11.77
CA GLY A 62 4.76 -3.06 -11.74
C GLY A 62 5.32 -3.64 -10.45
N GLY A 63 4.75 -3.28 -9.29
CA GLY A 63 5.12 -3.89 -8.01
C GLY A 63 4.84 -5.40 -7.95
N ALA A 64 3.68 -5.83 -8.45
CA ALA A 64 3.32 -7.24 -8.53
C ALA A 64 4.27 -8.02 -9.44
N LEU A 65 4.61 -7.47 -10.61
CA LEU A 65 5.57 -8.04 -11.54
C LEU A 65 6.93 -8.21 -10.88
N LEU A 66 7.47 -7.17 -10.23
CA LEU A 66 8.75 -7.22 -9.54
C LEU A 66 8.77 -8.28 -8.43
N ARG A 67 7.68 -8.38 -7.66
CA ARG A 67 7.57 -9.38 -6.58
C ARG A 67 7.50 -10.80 -7.12
N LEU A 68 6.74 -11.03 -8.20
CA LEU A 68 6.61 -12.35 -8.82
C LEU A 68 7.91 -12.76 -9.54
N ALA A 69 8.57 -11.82 -10.22
CA ALA A 69 9.88 -12.04 -10.83
C ALA A 69 10.93 -12.38 -9.76
N GLY A 70 10.93 -11.67 -8.63
CA GLY A 70 11.82 -11.96 -7.50
C GLY A 70 11.59 -13.33 -6.86
N GLN A 71 10.36 -13.85 -6.86
CA GLN A 71 10.09 -15.23 -6.44
C GLN A 71 10.58 -16.28 -7.45
N ARG A 72 10.63 -15.94 -8.73
CA ARG A 72 11.08 -16.83 -9.81
C ARG A 72 12.60 -16.91 -9.91
N PHE A 73 13.29 -15.80 -9.63
CA PHE A 73 14.74 -15.65 -9.72
C PHE A 73 15.31 -15.40 -8.32
N SER A 74 15.83 -16.46 -7.67
CA SER A 74 16.35 -16.39 -6.29
C SER A 74 17.54 -15.45 -6.09
N TRP A 75 18.27 -15.11 -7.17
CA TRP A 75 19.35 -14.11 -7.12
C TRP A 75 18.83 -12.67 -7.05
N PHE A 76 17.58 -12.44 -7.47
CA PHE A 76 16.99 -11.11 -7.53
C PHE A 76 16.73 -10.59 -6.10
N ARG A 77 17.63 -9.74 -5.63
CA ARG A 77 17.51 -9.06 -4.33
C ARG A 77 17.28 -7.58 -4.57
N PHE A 78 16.35 -7.01 -3.83
CA PHE A 78 16.10 -5.57 -3.84
C PHE A 78 17.30 -4.85 -3.22
N ARG A 79 18.02 -4.12 -4.07
CA ARG A 79 19.23 -3.36 -3.70
C ARG A 79 18.95 -1.86 -3.68
N THR A 80 19.41 -1.20 -2.62
CA THR A 80 19.21 0.25 -2.39
C THR A 80 19.92 1.12 -3.43
N ASP A 81 21.12 0.73 -3.88
CA ASP A 81 21.87 1.47 -4.90
C ASP A 81 21.12 1.50 -6.24
N ILE A 82 20.49 0.39 -6.63
CA ILE A 82 19.63 0.34 -7.84
C ILE A 82 18.39 1.22 -7.66
N ALA A 83 17.80 1.26 -6.46
CA ALA A 83 16.63 2.11 -6.20
C ALA A 83 16.99 3.60 -6.32
N VAL A 84 18.15 4.01 -5.77
CA VAL A 84 18.64 5.39 -5.86
C VAL A 84 18.97 5.77 -7.31
N ALA A 85 19.71 4.91 -8.02
CA ALA A 85 20.04 5.13 -9.42
C ALA A 85 18.78 5.19 -10.30
N GLY A 86 17.84 4.26 -10.11
CA GLY A 86 16.55 4.26 -10.82
C GLY A 86 15.74 5.53 -10.55
N THR A 87 15.75 6.03 -9.32
CA THR A 87 15.08 7.30 -8.97
C THR A 87 15.71 8.49 -9.69
N ALA A 88 17.05 8.53 -9.78
CA ALA A 88 17.75 9.56 -10.57
C ALA A 88 17.42 9.46 -12.08
N VAL A 89 17.35 8.24 -12.63
CA VAL A 89 16.94 8.00 -14.02
C VAL A 89 15.50 8.48 -14.24
N LEU A 90 14.59 8.22 -13.31
CA LEU A 90 13.22 8.70 -13.39
C LEU A 90 13.16 10.24 -13.46
N PHE A 91 13.91 10.94 -12.59
CA PHE A 91 13.99 12.40 -12.66
C PHE A 91 14.56 12.89 -14.01
N LEU A 92 15.57 12.22 -14.55
CA LEU A 92 16.13 12.57 -15.85
C LEU A 92 15.11 12.36 -16.98
N VAL A 93 14.42 11.22 -17.00
CA VAL A 93 13.42 10.88 -18.02
C VAL A 93 12.24 11.85 -17.97
N ASP A 94 11.78 12.23 -16.78
CA ASP A 94 10.72 13.21 -16.61
C ASP A 94 11.07 14.58 -17.26
N ASN A 95 12.34 14.97 -17.22
CA ASN A 95 12.81 16.23 -17.80
C ASN A 95 13.12 16.14 -19.30
N VAL A 96 13.57 14.99 -19.82
CA VAL A 96 14.04 14.83 -21.20
C VAL A 96 13.00 14.18 -22.12
N ALA A 97 12.24 13.23 -21.60
CA ALA A 97 11.28 12.42 -22.34
C ALA A 97 10.03 12.15 -21.48
N PRO A 98 9.21 13.17 -21.16
CA PRO A 98 8.08 13.04 -20.25
C PRO A 98 7.04 12.00 -20.70
N GLY A 99 6.98 11.69 -22.00
CA GLY A 99 6.12 10.61 -22.53
C GLY A 99 6.48 9.21 -22.00
N LEU A 100 7.74 8.99 -21.60
CA LEU A 100 8.20 7.71 -21.02
C LEU A 100 8.19 7.72 -19.48
N ALA A 101 7.86 8.86 -18.86
CA ALA A 101 7.96 9.01 -17.41
C ALA A 101 7.07 8.00 -16.67
N LEU A 102 5.85 7.74 -17.14
CA LEU A 102 4.95 6.76 -16.53
C LEU A 102 5.50 5.33 -16.65
N GLU A 103 6.03 4.96 -17.82
CA GLU A 103 6.60 3.63 -18.05
C GLU A 103 7.75 3.37 -17.07
N VAL A 104 8.68 4.32 -16.97
CA VAL A 104 9.83 4.24 -16.05
C VAL A 104 9.36 4.28 -14.60
N ALA A 105 8.44 5.19 -14.24
CA ALA A 105 7.93 5.33 -12.88
C ALA A 105 7.20 4.06 -12.41
N SER A 106 6.46 3.39 -13.30
CA SER A 106 5.71 2.16 -12.99
C SER A 106 6.62 1.01 -12.53
N VAL A 107 7.91 1.06 -12.84
CA VAL A 107 8.90 0.08 -12.38
C VAL A 107 9.77 0.64 -11.26
N VAL A 108 10.30 1.85 -11.43
CA VAL A 108 11.24 2.48 -10.49
C VAL A 108 10.58 2.75 -9.14
N VAL A 109 9.38 3.35 -9.13
CA VAL A 109 8.72 3.72 -7.87
C VAL A 109 8.37 2.47 -7.06
N PRO A 110 7.71 1.44 -7.61
CA PRO A 110 7.45 0.22 -6.85
C PRO A 110 8.73 -0.51 -6.46
N TYR A 111 9.78 -0.49 -7.28
CA TYR A 111 11.07 -1.07 -6.89
C TYR A 111 11.66 -0.35 -5.68
N ALA A 112 11.67 0.98 -5.66
CA ALA A 112 12.15 1.77 -4.53
C ALA A 112 11.32 1.52 -3.27
N VAL A 113 9.99 1.54 -3.39
CA VAL A 113 9.05 1.26 -2.29
C VAL A 113 9.25 -0.16 -1.75
N LEU A 114 9.38 -1.18 -2.60
CA LEU A 114 9.65 -2.56 -2.18
C LEU A 114 11.01 -2.69 -1.52
N THR A 115 12.03 -2.00 -2.04
CA THR A 115 13.38 -2.01 -1.46
C THR A 115 13.36 -1.45 -0.03
N ILE A 116 12.69 -0.32 0.18
CA ILE A 116 12.56 0.30 1.50
C ILE A 116 11.66 -0.53 2.41
N GLY A 117 10.51 -0.98 1.93
CA GLY A 117 9.52 -1.72 2.72
C GLY A 117 9.97 -3.13 3.12
N LEU A 118 10.84 -3.77 2.33
CA LEU A 118 11.43 -5.06 2.65
C LEU A 118 12.76 -4.95 3.40
N ALA A 119 13.34 -3.74 3.47
CA ALA A 119 14.53 -3.51 4.28
C ALA A 119 14.18 -3.73 5.76
N ARG A 120 14.88 -4.67 6.40
CA ARG A 120 14.81 -4.84 7.85
C ARG A 120 15.66 -3.75 8.52
N THR A 121 15.20 -2.51 8.47
CA THR A 121 15.91 -1.40 9.11
C THR A 121 15.57 -1.41 10.60
N PRO A 122 16.51 -1.75 11.49
CA PRO A 122 16.22 -1.98 12.90
C PRO A 122 15.64 -0.74 13.60
N TYR A 123 16.03 0.46 13.18
CA TYR A 123 15.52 1.72 13.72
C TYR A 123 14.06 2.01 13.33
N ILE A 124 13.63 1.59 12.13
CA ILE A 124 12.23 1.71 11.70
C ILE A 124 11.39 0.62 12.36
N ALA A 125 11.90 -0.62 12.48
CA ALA A 125 11.22 -1.67 13.23
C ALA A 125 11.00 -1.28 14.71
N GLN A 126 11.91 -0.49 15.28
CA GLN A 126 11.77 0.06 16.63
C GLN A 126 10.82 1.26 16.71
N SER A 127 10.43 1.91 15.61
CA SER A 127 9.53 3.07 15.68
C SER A 127 8.15 2.72 16.22
N ALA A 128 7.71 1.47 16.02
CA ALA A 128 6.51 0.90 16.62
C ALA A 128 6.50 0.96 18.15
N ARG A 129 7.67 1.08 18.81
CA ARG A 129 7.74 1.28 20.28
C ARG A 129 7.20 2.63 20.74
N PHE A 130 7.19 3.63 19.85
CA PHE A 130 6.71 4.98 20.14
C PHE A 130 5.21 5.14 19.85
N GLY A 131 4.64 4.24 19.05
CA GLY A 131 3.22 4.20 18.73
C GLY A 131 2.95 3.80 17.29
N ASP A 132 1.72 3.39 17.01
CA ASP A 132 1.25 3.15 15.65
C ASP A 132 0.60 4.42 15.10
N PHE A 133 1.44 5.34 14.61
CA PHE A 133 0.95 6.61 14.04
C PHE A 133 0.30 6.45 12.66
N SER A 134 0.33 5.24 12.07
CA SER A 134 -0.12 5.02 10.70
C SER A 134 -1.61 5.35 10.54
N TYR A 135 -2.42 5.02 11.54
CA TYR A 135 -3.84 5.32 11.55
C TYR A 135 -4.10 6.83 11.62
N GLY A 136 -3.41 7.55 12.51
CA GLY A 136 -3.51 9.00 12.61
C GLY A 136 -3.06 9.70 11.32
N LEU A 137 -1.95 9.24 10.70
CA LEU A 137 -1.49 9.77 9.42
C LEU A 137 -2.54 9.59 8.32
N TYR A 138 -3.15 8.40 8.23
CA TYR A 138 -4.21 8.13 7.27
C TYR A 138 -5.42 9.06 7.44
N LEU A 139 -5.86 9.27 8.69
CA LEU A 139 -7.03 10.09 8.99
C LEU A 139 -6.78 11.58 8.71
N TRP A 140 -5.60 12.08 9.07
CA TRP A 140 -5.32 13.52 9.06
C TRP A 140 -4.66 14.03 7.78
N ALA A 141 -4.00 13.19 6.97
CA ALA A 141 -3.21 13.66 5.83
C ALA A 141 -4.04 14.49 4.82
N PHE A 142 -5.23 14.01 4.46
CA PHE A 142 -6.07 14.71 3.48
C PHE A 142 -6.68 16.01 4.03
N PRO A 143 -7.34 16.04 5.21
CA PRO A 143 -7.83 17.29 5.79
C PRO A 143 -6.73 18.33 5.99
N VAL A 144 -5.54 17.92 6.45
CA VAL A 144 -4.39 18.82 6.61
C VAL A 144 -3.94 19.37 5.27
N GLN A 145 -3.86 18.53 4.23
CA GLN A 145 -3.53 19.01 2.87
C GLN A 145 -4.53 20.08 2.40
N GLN A 146 -5.84 19.85 2.59
CA GLN A 146 -6.87 20.80 2.19
C GLN A 146 -6.75 22.12 2.98
N LEU A 147 -6.57 22.05 4.30
CA LEU A 147 -6.40 23.24 5.15
C LEU A 147 -5.14 24.04 4.80
N VAL A 148 -4.03 23.36 4.53
CA VAL A 148 -2.79 24.05 4.12
C VAL A 148 -2.99 24.79 2.81
N VAL A 149 -3.68 24.16 1.83
CA VAL A 149 -3.99 24.82 0.55
C VAL A 149 -5.00 25.95 0.72
N ASP A 150 -5.99 25.79 1.58
CA ASP A 150 -7.01 26.81 1.85
C ASP A 150 -6.41 28.06 2.53
N VAL A 151 -5.55 27.87 3.54
CA VAL A 151 -4.98 28.96 4.34
C VAL A 151 -3.77 29.60 3.66
N PHE A 152 -2.88 28.81 3.06
CA PHE A 152 -1.61 29.30 2.51
C PHE A 152 -1.60 29.33 0.98
N GLY A 153 -2.63 28.84 0.30
CA GLY A 153 -2.65 28.70 -1.15
C GLY A 153 -1.75 27.56 -1.65
N VAL A 154 -1.66 27.43 -2.98
CA VAL A 154 -0.79 26.43 -3.63
C VAL A 154 0.67 26.88 -3.55
N GLN A 155 1.40 26.27 -2.62
CA GLN A 155 2.83 26.52 -2.41
C GLN A 155 3.71 25.67 -3.33
N ARG A 156 5.01 26.00 -3.39
CA ARG A 156 6.01 25.12 -4.03
C ARG A 156 5.95 23.73 -3.40
N MET A 157 6.08 22.68 -4.22
CA MET A 157 5.94 21.28 -3.79
C MET A 157 6.76 20.93 -2.55
N SER A 158 8.03 21.36 -2.48
CA SER A 158 8.90 21.09 -1.32
C SER A 158 8.41 21.73 -0.03
N VAL A 159 7.89 22.96 -0.12
CA VAL A 159 7.37 23.71 1.03
C VAL A 159 6.04 23.11 1.47
N ASN A 160 5.14 22.81 0.53
CA ASN A 160 3.87 22.16 0.81
C ASN A 160 4.07 20.79 1.48
N LEU A 161 4.96 19.96 0.92
CA LEU A 161 5.28 18.65 1.48
C LEU A 161 5.82 18.76 2.92
N LEU A 162 6.75 19.68 3.18
CA LEU A 162 7.30 19.88 4.51
C LEU A 162 6.23 20.29 5.52
N MET A 163 5.37 21.24 5.16
CA MET A 163 4.27 21.69 6.02
C MET A 163 3.29 20.56 6.32
N VAL A 164 2.79 19.88 5.28
CA VAL A 164 1.75 18.87 5.42
C VAL A 164 2.27 17.67 6.19
N VAL A 165 3.47 17.18 5.90
CA VAL A 165 4.07 16.07 6.65
C VAL A 165 4.27 16.43 8.12
N THR A 166 4.78 17.63 8.40
CA THR A 166 5.05 18.07 9.79
C THR A 166 3.76 18.20 10.58
N ILE A 167 2.76 18.89 10.03
CA ILE A 167 1.47 19.11 10.70
C ILE A 167 0.72 17.79 10.89
N THR A 168 0.66 16.95 9.84
CA THR A 168 -0.03 15.66 9.91
C THR A 168 0.63 14.75 10.94
N LEU A 169 1.96 14.69 10.99
CA LEU A 169 2.69 13.86 11.95
C LEU A 169 2.45 14.35 13.39
N ALA A 170 2.43 15.66 13.62
CA ALA A 170 2.11 16.22 14.93
C ALA A 170 0.68 15.85 15.37
N LEU A 171 -0.31 15.98 14.49
CA LEU A 171 -1.70 15.60 14.77
C LEU A 171 -1.86 14.10 14.96
N ALA A 172 -1.18 13.28 14.16
CA ALA A 172 -1.17 11.83 14.32
C ALA A 172 -0.58 11.42 15.68
N ALA A 173 0.53 12.06 16.09
CA ALA A 173 1.13 11.82 17.39
C ALA A 173 0.19 12.24 18.54
N LEU A 174 -0.46 13.40 18.45
CA LEU A 174 -1.45 13.84 19.45
C LEU A 174 -2.63 12.86 19.51
N SER A 175 -3.19 12.49 18.36
CA SER A 175 -4.31 11.57 18.23
C SER A 175 -3.98 10.20 18.84
N TRP A 176 -2.77 9.70 18.62
CA TRP A 176 -2.29 8.46 19.23
C TRP A 176 -2.29 8.52 20.75
N HIS A 177 -1.72 9.58 21.33
CA HIS A 177 -1.55 9.68 22.78
C HIS A 177 -2.88 9.98 23.50
N LEU A 178 -3.75 10.79 22.88
CA LEU A 178 -4.99 11.27 23.50
C LEU A 178 -6.21 10.37 23.22
N VAL A 179 -6.25 9.69 22.08
CA VAL A 179 -7.45 8.94 21.64
C VAL A 179 -7.13 7.47 21.44
N GLU A 180 -6.16 7.15 20.58
CA GLU A 180 -5.98 5.78 20.10
C GLU A 180 -5.42 4.84 21.16
N LYS A 181 -4.34 5.25 21.84
CA LYS A 181 -3.70 4.46 22.91
C LYS A 181 -4.64 4.22 24.10
N PRO A 182 -5.40 5.22 24.61
CA PRO A 182 -6.43 4.97 25.62
C PRO A 182 -7.53 4.02 25.15
N SER A 183 -8.02 4.20 23.93
CA SER A 183 -9.10 3.39 23.38
C SER A 183 -8.70 1.91 23.22
N MET A 184 -7.47 1.65 22.77
CA MET A 184 -6.95 0.28 22.67
C MET A 184 -6.82 -0.41 24.03
N ARG A 185 -6.36 0.31 25.07
CA ARG A 185 -6.33 -0.23 26.44
C ARG A 185 -7.72 -0.61 26.93
N LEU A 186 -8.73 0.20 26.61
CA LEU A 186 -10.11 -0.08 27.00
C LEU A 186 -10.68 -1.29 26.22
N LYS A 187 -10.38 -1.39 24.92
CA LYS A 187 -10.74 -2.55 24.09
C LYS A 187 -10.19 -3.84 24.69
N ASP A 188 -8.92 -3.88 25.06
CA ASP A 188 -8.28 -5.08 25.62
C ASP A 188 -8.95 -5.50 26.94
N VAL A 189 -9.38 -4.55 27.76
CA VAL A 189 -10.10 -4.83 29.01
C VAL A 189 -11.49 -5.41 28.72
N ILE A 190 -12.24 -4.82 27.78
CA ILE A 190 -13.59 -5.27 27.43
C ILE A 190 -13.53 -6.67 26.79
N VAL A 191 -12.65 -6.88 25.81
CA VAL A 191 -12.48 -8.18 25.15
C VAL A 191 -12.10 -9.25 26.16
N ARG A 192 -11.11 -9.00 27.03
CA ARG A 192 -10.72 -9.95 28.10
C ARG A 192 -11.86 -10.29 29.04
N ARG A 193 -12.74 -9.35 29.37
CA ARG A 193 -13.92 -9.61 30.21
C ARG A 193 -14.93 -10.50 29.51
N THR A 194 -15.13 -10.32 28.20
CA THR A 194 -16.06 -11.13 27.41
C THR A 194 -15.55 -12.56 27.21
N THR A 195 -14.28 -12.76 26.86
CA THR A 195 -13.71 -14.12 26.69
C THR A 195 -13.70 -14.92 27.99
N ARG A 196 -13.57 -14.26 29.14
CA ARG A 196 -13.61 -14.90 30.46
C ARG A 196 -15.04 -15.24 30.92
N ARG A 197 -16.06 -14.64 30.30
CA ARG A 197 -17.48 -14.84 30.63
C ARG A 197 -18.14 -15.96 29.84
N THR A 198 -17.53 -16.42 28.75
CA THR A 198 -17.96 -17.63 28.06
C THR A 198 -17.41 -18.84 28.82
N PRO A 199 -18.22 -19.60 29.57
CA PRO A 199 -17.73 -20.84 30.16
C PRO A 199 -17.27 -21.76 29.02
N PRO A 200 -16.21 -22.56 29.22
CA PRO A 200 -15.82 -23.55 28.23
C PRO A 200 -17.05 -24.39 27.90
N ALA A 201 -17.36 -24.51 26.61
CA ALA A 201 -18.46 -25.36 26.16
C ALA A 201 -18.26 -26.72 26.80
N VAL A 202 -19.14 -27.09 27.73
CA VAL A 202 -19.14 -28.40 28.36
C VAL A 202 -19.28 -29.39 27.22
N THR A 203 -18.18 -30.06 26.88
CA THR A 203 -18.19 -31.14 25.92
C THR A 203 -19.12 -32.20 26.53
N PRO A 204 -20.23 -32.59 25.88
CA PRO A 204 -21.05 -33.66 26.41
C PRO A 204 -20.15 -34.89 26.57
N ALA A 205 -20.08 -35.44 27.77
CA ALA A 205 -19.34 -36.66 28.02
C ALA A 205 -19.88 -37.73 27.06
N VAL A 206 -19.01 -38.20 26.16
CA VAL A 206 -19.30 -39.34 25.30
C VAL A 206 -19.55 -40.53 26.22
N ALA A 207 -20.80 -40.99 26.26
CA ALA A 207 -21.18 -42.17 27.02
C ALA A 207 -20.40 -43.38 26.47
N PRO A 208 -19.91 -44.30 27.33
CA PRO A 208 -19.18 -45.47 26.87
C PRO A 208 -20.08 -46.35 26.02
N GLU A 209 -19.67 -46.57 24.78
CA GLU A 209 -20.27 -47.51 23.84
C GLU A 209 -20.24 -48.91 24.44
N SER A 210 -21.42 -49.49 24.65
CA SER A 210 -21.57 -50.89 25.07
C SER A 210 -21.13 -51.81 23.93
N VAL A 211 -20.02 -52.51 24.13
CA VAL A 211 -19.53 -53.57 23.24
C VAL A 211 -20.54 -54.73 23.23
N PRO A 212 -21.08 -55.13 22.06
CA PRO A 212 -21.89 -56.35 21.96
C PRO A 212 -20.98 -57.59 21.96
N ALA A 213 -21.49 -58.64 22.61
CA ALA A 213 -20.85 -59.94 22.86
C ALA A 213 -20.63 -60.79 21.60
#